data_AF-A0A257DDC8-F1
#
_entry.id   AF-A0A257DDC8-F1
#
_cell.length_a   1.000
_cell.length_b   1.000
_cell.length_c   1.000
_cell.angle_alpha   90.00
_cell.angle_beta   90.00
_cell.angle_gamma   90.00
#
_symmetry.space_group_name_H-M   'P 1'
#
loop_
_entity.id
_entity.type
_entity.pdbx_description
1 polymer ?
#
loop_
_entity_poly.entity_id
_entity_poly.type
_entity_poly.pdbx_seq_one_letter_code
_entity_poly.pdbx_strand_id
1 'polypeptide(L)'
;MATAPKTRSQGRSVAAKPKRSAAPVRSSPKSRVAAEASITLSSKNYSSWSLRGWLIAKLAGLEFSEVMVSPDDANARKEILLLSPSILVPCLTHGSTKVWDTLAIGEYLNELKPDAGLLPADMAARAHCRAICGEMHSGFSSLRAALPMNLKGDFPGYKVWAKAEGDIERITTIWRDCLSKYGGPFLFGDKPCMADAMYAPVVTRFLTYHVSVDRVCSAYCKQIMAMPEMKEWIAAARLEHEDIEELDMEF
;
A
#
# COMPACT_ATOMS: atom_id res chain seq x y z
N MET A 1 -52.18 -62.49 -65.34
CA MET A 1 -51.39 -61.98 -64.21
C MET A 1 -52.00 -60.65 -63.80
N ALA A 2 -52.94 -60.63 -62.85
CA ALA A 2 -52.71 -60.33 -61.42
C ALA A 2 -52.07 -58.93 -61.26
N THR A 3 -52.63 -57.92 -60.59
CA THR A 3 -53.51 -57.89 -59.42
C THR A 3 -54.12 -56.47 -59.30
N ALA A 4 -55.37 -56.36 -58.89
CA ALA A 4 -56.07 -55.10 -58.55
C ALA A 4 -55.82 -54.73 -57.06
N PRO A 5 -56.65 -53.89 -56.40
CA PRO A 5 -56.89 -52.44 -56.51
C PRO A 5 -56.69 -51.73 -55.14
N LYS A 6 -56.99 -50.41 -55.03
CA LYS A 6 -57.85 -49.77 -53.98
C LYS A 6 -57.41 -48.38 -53.46
N THR A 7 -58.30 -47.42 -53.73
CA THR A 7 -59.00 -46.48 -52.81
C THR A 7 -58.30 -45.40 -51.96
N ARG A 8 -59.08 -44.32 -51.83
CA ARG A 8 -59.19 -43.28 -50.76
C ARG A 8 -58.14 -42.17 -50.76
N SER A 9 -58.39 -40.96 -50.27
CA SER A 9 -59.53 -40.06 -50.06
C SER A 9 -59.02 -39.00 -49.07
N GLN A 10 -59.42 -37.74 -49.26
CA GLN A 10 -59.50 -36.68 -48.25
C GLN A 10 -58.19 -36.09 -47.69
N GLY A 11 -58.22 -34.77 -47.47
CA GLY A 11 -57.29 -34.11 -46.55
C GLY A 11 -56.98 -32.66 -46.90
N ARG A 12 -57.96 -31.77 -46.79
CA ARG A 12 -57.73 -30.32 -46.67
C ARG A 12 -56.84 -30.08 -45.44
N SER A 13 -55.63 -29.57 -45.64
CA SER A 13 -54.76 -29.09 -44.56
C SER A 13 -54.87 -27.56 -44.46
N VAL A 14 -55.36 -27.10 -43.32
CA VAL A 14 -55.43 -25.69 -42.92
C VAL A 14 -54.09 -25.36 -42.23
N ALA A 15 -53.25 -24.55 -42.89
CA ALA A 15 -51.99 -24.11 -42.30
C ALA A 15 -52.20 -22.97 -41.28
N ALA A 16 -51.64 -23.18 -40.09
CA ALA A 16 -51.74 -22.32 -38.92
C ALA A 16 -50.95 -21.00 -39.04
N LYS A 17 -51.45 -19.95 -38.37
CA LYS A 17 -50.80 -18.63 -38.23
C LYS A 17 -49.44 -18.73 -37.50
N PRO A 18 -48.42 -17.92 -37.85
CA PRO A 18 -47.11 -17.97 -37.20
C PRO A 18 -47.13 -17.26 -35.84
N LYS A 19 -46.48 -17.88 -34.84
CA LYS A 19 -46.21 -17.31 -33.51
C LYS A 19 -45.18 -16.18 -33.62
N ARG A 20 -45.49 -15.01 -33.07
CA ARG A 20 -44.54 -13.88 -32.91
C ARG A 20 -43.39 -14.30 -31.99
N SER A 21 -42.17 -14.23 -32.49
CA SER A 21 -40.92 -14.31 -31.72
C SER A 21 -40.76 -13.04 -30.88
N ALA A 22 -40.52 -13.20 -29.58
CA ALA A 22 -40.17 -12.11 -28.68
C ALA A 22 -38.67 -11.75 -28.86
N ALA A 23 -38.39 -10.47 -29.09
CA ALA A 23 -37.04 -9.93 -29.19
C ALA A 23 -36.31 -10.01 -27.83
N PRO A 24 -34.98 -10.18 -27.80
CA PRO A 24 -34.23 -10.27 -26.56
C PRO A 24 -34.17 -8.89 -25.89
N VAL A 25 -34.48 -8.87 -24.58
CA VAL A 25 -34.34 -7.69 -23.72
C VAL A 25 -32.85 -7.33 -23.66
N ARG A 26 -32.49 -6.17 -24.23
CA ARG A 26 -31.16 -5.58 -24.02
C ARG A 26 -31.02 -5.18 -22.56
N SER A 27 -30.14 -5.86 -21.83
CA SER A 27 -29.74 -5.45 -20.48
C SER A 27 -28.96 -4.14 -20.57
N SER A 28 -29.46 -3.10 -19.92
CA SER A 28 -28.73 -1.85 -19.69
C SER A 28 -27.41 -2.12 -18.94
N PRO A 29 -26.31 -1.41 -19.24
CA PRO A 29 -25.07 -1.59 -18.51
C PRO A 29 -25.29 -1.16 -17.05
N LYS A 30 -25.07 -2.09 -16.11
CA LYS A 30 -25.03 -1.77 -14.69
C LYS A 30 -24.00 -0.66 -14.48
N SER A 31 -24.44 0.46 -13.90
CA SER A 31 -23.55 1.49 -13.37
C SER A 31 -22.47 0.80 -12.54
N ARG A 32 -21.21 1.02 -12.90
CA ARG A 32 -20.05 0.55 -12.14
C ARG A 32 -20.10 1.29 -10.81
N VAL A 33 -20.73 0.68 -9.80
CA VAL A 33 -20.63 1.15 -8.40
C VAL A 33 -19.14 1.25 -8.14
N ALA A 34 -18.64 2.45 -7.85
CA ALA A 34 -17.25 2.64 -7.49
C ALA A 34 -16.95 1.62 -6.37
N ALA A 35 -16.00 0.73 -6.61
CA ALA A 35 -15.68 -0.28 -5.62
C ALA A 35 -15.20 0.44 -4.36
N GLU A 36 -15.90 0.22 -3.25
CA GLU A 36 -15.52 0.77 -1.95
C GLU A 36 -14.16 0.18 -1.58
N ALA A 37 -13.14 1.03 -1.47
CA ALA A 37 -11.82 0.62 -1.02
C ALA A 37 -11.68 0.91 0.47
N SER A 38 -10.98 0.03 1.17
CA SER A 38 -10.60 0.26 2.56
C SER A 38 -9.17 -0.24 2.81
N ILE A 39 -8.49 0.38 3.76
CA ILE A 39 -7.19 -0.09 4.23
C ILE A 39 -7.26 -0.40 5.72
N THR A 40 -6.93 -1.64 6.08
CA THR A 40 -6.81 -2.06 7.46
C THR A 40 -5.45 -1.66 8.01
N LEU A 41 -5.39 -1.06 9.20
CA LEU A 41 -4.19 -0.49 9.83
C LEU A 41 -4.11 -0.93 11.31
N SER A 42 -2.88 -1.04 11.85
CA SER A 42 -2.65 -1.47 13.24
C SER A 42 -2.48 -0.31 14.21
N SER A 43 -1.66 0.67 13.87
CA SER A 43 -1.48 1.91 14.64
C SER A 43 -0.88 2.99 13.75
N LYS A 44 -1.33 4.22 13.91
CA LYS A 44 -0.70 5.39 13.28
C LYS A 44 0.55 5.83 14.03
N ASN A 45 0.61 5.66 15.36
CA ASN A 45 1.78 6.00 16.15
C ASN A 45 2.95 5.01 16.00
N TYR A 46 2.66 3.71 16.03
CA TYR A 46 3.68 2.67 16.18
C TYR A 46 3.94 1.84 14.92
N SER A 47 2.96 1.66 14.04
CA SER A 47 3.11 0.76 12.89
C SER A 47 3.74 1.44 11.68
N SER A 48 5.03 1.15 11.48
CA SER A 48 5.73 1.55 10.25
C SER A 48 5.18 0.88 8.99
N TRP A 49 4.61 -0.33 9.10
CA TRP A 49 3.99 -1.01 7.97
C TRP A 49 2.69 -0.33 7.56
N SER A 50 1.85 0.03 8.53
CA SER A 50 0.58 0.75 8.30
C SER A 50 0.82 2.07 7.58
N LEU A 51 1.81 2.86 8.02
CA LEU A 51 2.19 4.12 7.35
C LEU A 51 2.57 3.89 5.89
N ARG A 52 3.38 2.86 5.59
CA ARG A 52 3.80 2.56 4.20
C ARG A 52 2.60 2.29 3.29
N GLY A 53 1.74 1.33 3.67
CA GLY A 53 0.59 0.95 2.85
C GLY A 53 -0.39 2.10 2.65
N TRP A 54 -0.67 2.85 3.72
CA TRP A 54 -1.53 4.02 3.67
C TRP A 54 -0.97 5.12 2.77
N LEU A 55 0.31 5.43 2.90
CA LEU A 55 0.95 6.48 2.11
C LEU A 55 1.01 6.09 0.64
N ILE A 56 1.31 4.83 0.31
CA ILE A 56 1.23 4.33 -1.08
C ILE A 56 -0.19 4.51 -1.64
N ALA A 57 -1.24 4.20 -0.87
CA ALA A 57 -2.62 4.37 -1.31
C ALA A 57 -3.00 5.85 -1.54
N LYS A 58 -2.54 6.75 -0.66
CA LYS A 58 -2.71 8.21 -0.83
C LYS A 58 -1.98 8.73 -2.06
N LEU A 59 -0.70 8.33 -2.26
CA LEU A 59 0.08 8.72 -3.44
C LEU A 59 -0.53 8.19 -4.75
N ALA A 60 -1.21 7.04 -4.70
CA ALA A 60 -1.97 6.53 -5.84
C ALA A 60 -3.22 7.40 -6.18
N GLY A 61 -3.61 8.31 -5.29
CA GLY A 61 -4.88 9.04 -5.37
C GLY A 61 -6.09 8.11 -5.27
N LEU A 62 -5.99 7.02 -4.50
CA LEU A 62 -7.13 6.14 -4.24
C LEU A 62 -7.97 6.74 -3.11
N GLU A 63 -9.28 6.84 -3.32
CA GLU A 63 -10.23 7.11 -2.24
C GLU A 63 -10.49 5.82 -1.47
N PHE A 64 -10.27 5.83 -0.16
CA PHE A 64 -10.46 4.66 0.69
C PHE A 64 -10.90 5.06 2.11
N SER A 65 -11.57 4.14 2.80
CA SER A 65 -11.82 4.24 4.25
C SER A 65 -10.72 3.54 5.06
N GLU A 66 -10.47 4.01 6.27
CA GLU A 66 -9.52 3.38 7.19
C GLU A 66 -10.25 2.45 8.16
N VAL A 67 -9.68 1.26 8.37
CA VAL A 67 -10.18 0.29 9.35
C VAL A 67 -9.07 0.02 10.36
N MET A 68 -9.18 0.57 11.55
CA MET A 68 -8.24 0.26 12.63
C MET A 68 -8.56 -1.11 13.22
N VAL A 69 -7.55 -1.98 13.32
CA VAL A 69 -7.69 -3.21 14.10
C VAL A 69 -7.81 -2.87 15.59
N SER A 70 -8.40 -3.78 16.37
CA SER A 70 -8.46 -3.60 17.82
C SER A 70 -7.04 -3.61 18.43
N PRO A 71 -6.72 -2.73 19.39
CA PRO A 71 -5.48 -2.81 20.18
C PRO A 71 -5.33 -4.15 20.92
N ASP A 72 -6.43 -4.85 21.20
CA ASP A 72 -6.44 -6.17 21.84
C ASP A 72 -6.21 -7.33 20.85
N ASP A 73 -6.11 -7.04 19.55
CA ASP A 73 -5.79 -8.05 18.54
C ASP A 73 -4.34 -8.53 18.74
N ALA A 74 -4.20 -9.81 19.11
CA ALA A 74 -2.90 -10.42 19.39
C ALA A 74 -1.96 -10.43 18.19
N ASN A 75 -2.50 -10.39 16.96
CA ASN A 75 -1.67 -10.22 15.78
C ASN A 75 -1.24 -8.75 15.70
N ALA A 76 -2.14 -7.77 15.74
CA ALA A 76 -1.75 -6.36 15.72
C ALA A 76 -0.64 -6.00 16.73
N ARG A 77 -0.74 -6.52 17.96
CA ARG A 77 0.31 -6.38 18.98
C ARG A 77 1.66 -6.97 18.55
N LYS A 78 1.68 -8.16 17.95
CA LYS A 78 2.92 -8.78 17.45
C LYS A 78 3.58 -7.97 16.33
N GLU A 79 2.83 -7.24 15.51
CA GLU A 79 3.40 -6.40 14.45
C GLU A 79 4.04 -5.16 15.07
N ILE A 80 3.30 -4.50 15.96
CA ILE A 80 3.76 -3.31 16.67
C ILE A 80 5.03 -3.61 17.49
N LEU A 81 5.06 -4.75 18.18
CA LEU A 81 6.22 -5.23 18.93
C LEU A 81 7.35 -5.80 18.05
N LEU A 82 7.22 -5.75 16.72
CA LEU A 82 8.19 -6.28 15.75
C LEU A 82 8.46 -7.81 15.91
N LEU A 83 7.53 -8.53 16.52
CA LEU A 83 7.59 -9.97 16.77
C LEU A 83 7.16 -10.81 15.57
N SER A 84 6.45 -10.23 14.61
CA SER A 84 6.13 -10.88 13.34
C SER A 84 6.01 -9.85 12.21
N PRO A 85 6.76 -10.02 11.10
CA PRO A 85 6.62 -9.18 9.92
C PRO A 85 5.41 -9.55 9.05
N SER A 86 4.73 -10.67 9.34
CA SER A 86 3.73 -11.31 8.46
C SER A 86 2.30 -11.15 8.98
N ILE A 87 2.01 -10.00 9.57
CA ILE A 87 0.66 -9.72 10.03
C ILE A 87 0.00 -9.02 8.87
N LEU A 88 -1.19 -9.48 8.47
CA LEU A 88 -1.88 -9.08 7.24
C LEU A 88 -2.38 -7.61 7.32
N VAL A 89 -1.54 -6.70 7.78
CA VAL A 89 -1.75 -5.29 8.06
C VAL A 89 -0.44 -4.55 7.71
N PRO A 90 -0.48 -3.54 6.82
CA PRO A 90 -1.65 -3.00 6.18
C PRO A 90 -2.28 -4.00 5.19
N CYS A 91 -3.61 -3.97 5.07
CA CYS A 91 -4.32 -4.73 4.04
C CYS A 91 -5.28 -3.84 3.30
N LEU A 92 -5.01 -3.65 2.01
CA LEU A 92 -5.89 -2.97 1.09
C LEU A 92 -6.97 -3.96 0.63
N THR A 93 -8.23 -3.62 0.89
CA THR A 93 -9.39 -4.26 0.28
C THR A 93 -9.95 -3.32 -0.79
N HIS A 94 -10.05 -3.78 -2.03
CA HIS A 94 -10.65 -3.02 -3.13
C HIS A 94 -11.58 -3.95 -3.92
N GLY A 95 -12.89 -3.77 -3.73
CA GLY A 95 -13.89 -4.71 -4.22
C GLY A 95 -13.71 -6.11 -3.62
N SER A 96 -13.50 -7.12 -4.46
CA SER A 96 -13.24 -8.50 -4.02
C SER A 96 -11.75 -8.81 -3.79
N THR A 97 -10.85 -7.88 -4.11
CA THR A 97 -9.40 -8.08 -4.00
C THR A 97 -8.90 -7.64 -2.64
N LYS A 98 -8.10 -8.48 -2.00
CA LYS A 98 -7.38 -8.17 -0.76
C LYS A 98 -5.88 -8.29 -0.99
N VAL A 99 -5.11 -7.29 -0.60
CA VAL A 99 -3.66 -7.21 -0.77
C VAL A 99 -3.03 -6.78 0.56
N TRP A 100 -2.22 -7.63 1.17
CA TRP A 100 -1.73 -7.47 2.56
C TRP A 100 -0.21 -7.30 2.68
N ASP A 101 0.47 -7.11 1.55
CA ASP A 101 1.90 -6.85 1.47
C ASP A 101 2.12 -5.45 0.89
N THR A 102 3.01 -4.66 1.50
CA THR A 102 3.20 -3.26 1.09
C THR A 102 3.77 -3.09 -0.32
N LEU A 103 4.65 -3.99 -0.77
CA LEU A 103 5.12 -3.98 -2.15
C LEU A 103 4.00 -4.40 -3.10
N ALA A 104 3.26 -5.45 -2.74
CA ALA A 104 2.12 -5.91 -3.54
C ALA A 104 1.02 -4.85 -3.63
N ILE A 105 0.74 -4.10 -2.56
CA ILE A 105 -0.18 -2.96 -2.55
C ILE A 105 0.31 -1.91 -3.56
N GLY A 106 1.60 -1.57 -3.54
CA GLY A 106 2.19 -0.63 -4.49
C GLY A 106 2.09 -1.07 -5.94
N GLU A 107 2.42 -2.33 -6.25
CA GLU A 107 2.30 -2.87 -7.61
C GLU A 107 0.83 -2.93 -8.06
N TYR A 108 -0.07 -3.40 -7.19
CA TYR A 108 -1.51 -3.44 -7.48
C TYR A 108 -2.07 -2.05 -7.80
N LEU A 109 -1.70 -1.04 -7.02
CA LEU A 109 -2.12 0.33 -7.25
C LEU A 109 -1.46 0.94 -8.48
N ASN A 110 -0.23 0.57 -8.80
CA ASN A 110 0.44 0.99 -10.03
C ASN A 110 -0.21 0.37 -11.28
N GLU A 111 -0.73 -0.85 -11.20
CA GLU A 111 -1.54 -1.45 -12.27
C GLU A 111 -2.92 -0.78 -12.39
N LEU A 112 -3.55 -0.47 -11.25
CA LEU A 112 -4.87 0.16 -11.20
C LEU A 112 -4.85 1.63 -11.63
N LYS A 113 -3.80 2.36 -11.26
CA LYS A 113 -3.63 3.81 -11.45
C LYS A 113 -2.20 4.11 -11.96
N PRO A 114 -1.84 3.70 -13.19
CA PRO A 114 -0.49 3.86 -13.73
C PRO A 114 -0.05 5.33 -13.83
N ASP A 115 -1.00 6.25 -14.03
CA ASP A 115 -0.71 7.68 -14.14
C ASP A 115 -0.37 8.35 -12.79
N ALA A 116 -0.53 7.65 -11.66
CA ALA A 116 -0.17 8.17 -10.35
C ALA A 116 1.34 8.29 -10.14
N GLY A 117 2.16 7.60 -10.94
CA GLY A 117 3.62 7.70 -10.86
C GLY A 117 4.23 7.04 -9.62
N LEU A 118 3.57 6.04 -9.03
CA LEU A 118 4.11 5.24 -7.93
C LEU A 118 5.46 4.59 -8.27
N LEU A 119 5.67 4.31 -9.55
CA LEU A 119 6.93 3.85 -10.10
C LEU A 119 7.37 4.77 -11.26
N PRO A 120 8.69 4.98 -11.44
CA PRO A 120 9.20 5.71 -12.59
C PRO A 120 8.72 5.15 -13.94
N ALA A 121 8.60 6.02 -14.94
CA ALA A 121 8.23 5.60 -16.30
C ALA A 121 9.37 4.84 -17.00
N ASP A 122 10.61 5.30 -16.85
CA ASP A 122 11.80 4.65 -17.40
C ASP A 122 12.00 3.26 -16.79
N MET A 123 12.30 2.28 -17.63
CA MET A 123 12.42 0.89 -17.23
C MET A 123 13.55 0.67 -16.21
N ALA A 124 14.71 1.29 -16.41
CA ALA A 124 15.86 1.10 -15.54
C ALA A 124 15.67 1.80 -14.19
N ALA A 125 15.12 3.03 -14.20
CA ALA A 125 14.75 3.74 -12.98
C ALA A 125 13.67 2.98 -12.19
N ARG A 126 12.68 2.41 -12.88
CA ARG A 126 11.64 1.58 -12.26
C ARG A 126 12.18 0.30 -11.63
N ALA A 127 13.09 -0.39 -12.31
CA ALA A 127 13.77 -1.56 -11.75
C ALA A 127 14.57 -1.18 -10.49
N HIS A 128 15.28 -0.04 -10.52
CA HIS A 128 16.00 0.46 -9.36
C HIS A 128 15.06 0.84 -8.20
N CYS A 129 13.94 1.49 -8.48
CA CYS A 129 12.90 1.81 -7.49
C CYS A 129 12.41 0.55 -6.79
N ARG A 130 12.07 -0.50 -7.54
CA ARG A 130 11.67 -1.79 -6.96
C ARG A 130 12.76 -2.42 -6.11
N ALA A 131 14.02 -2.36 -6.55
CA ALA A 131 15.13 -2.92 -5.81
C ALA A 131 15.29 -2.26 -4.43
N ILE A 132 15.25 -0.93 -4.35
CA ILE A 132 15.41 -0.25 -3.06
C ILE A 132 14.16 -0.38 -2.17
N CYS A 133 12.96 -0.43 -2.77
CA CYS A 133 11.74 -0.76 -2.03
C CYS A 133 11.84 -2.18 -1.43
N GLY A 134 12.35 -3.14 -2.21
CA GLY A 134 12.60 -4.51 -1.79
C GLY A 134 13.60 -4.58 -0.64
N GLU A 135 14.72 -3.86 -0.75
CA GLU A 135 15.73 -3.78 0.32
C GLU A 135 15.13 -3.20 1.62
N MET A 136 14.29 -2.16 1.53
CA MET A 136 13.58 -1.60 2.69
C MET A 136 12.45 -2.50 3.21
N HIS A 137 11.90 -3.36 2.36
CA HIS A 137 10.87 -4.32 2.75
C HIS A 137 11.49 -5.48 3.55
N SER A 138 12.56 -6.10 3.05
CA SER A 138 13.15 -7.32 3.65
C SER A 138 14.40 -7.11 4.52
N GLY A 139 15.07 -5.96 4.45
CA GLY A 139 16.34 -5.67 5.15
C GLY A 139 16.16 -4.80 6.40
N PHE A 140 17.23 -4.25 6.97
CA PHE A 140 17.25 -3.24 8.05
C PHE A 140 16.58 -3.63 9.38
N SER A 141 16.67 -4.90 9.79
CA SER A 141 16.08 -5.37 11.05
C SER A 141 16.74 -4.75 12.29
N SER A 142 18.05 -4.48 12.24
CA SER A 142 18.79 -3.90 13.38
C SER A 142 18.33 -2.47 13.65
N LEU A 143 18.18 -1.65 12.60
CA LEU A 143 17.57 -0.32 12.71
C LEU A 143 16.16 -0.41 13.29
N ARG A 144 15.33 -1.32 12.77
CA ARG A 144 13.92 -1.37 13.19
C ARG A 144 13.76 -1.73 14.66
N ALA A 145 14.58 -2.66 15.15
CA ALA A 145 14.60 -3.07 16.54
C ALA A 145 15.21 -1.99 17.45
N ALA A 146 16.27 -1.30 17.01
CA ALA A 146 16.94 -0.29 17.83
C ALA A 146 16.15 1.03 17.93
N LEU A 147 15.48 1.44 16.86
CA LEU A 147 14.80 2.73 16.76
C LEU A 147 13.34 2.53 16.33
N PRO A 148 12.47 1.87 17.13
CA PRO A 148 11.07 1.60 16.77
C PRO A 148 10.32 2.89 16.38
N MET A 149 9.30 2.82 15.52
CA MET A 149 8.54 4.03 15.21
C MET A 149 7.70 4.44 16.42
N ASN A 150 7.84 5.67 16.87
CA ASN A 150 6.96 6.29 17.87
C ASN A 150 6.83 7.78 17.52
N LEU A 151 5.70 8.17 16.92
CA LEU A 151 5.46 9.54 16.45
C LEU A 151 5.10 10.54 17.57
N LYS A 152 4.79 10.04 18.75
CA LYS A 152 4.61 10.83 19.98
C LYS A 152 5.89 11.00 20.78
N GLY A 153 6.87 10.12 20.58
CA GLY A 153 8.16 10.17 21.24
C GLY A 153 9.09 11.28 20.71
N ASP A 154 9.97 11.75 21.58
CA ASP A 154 11.09 12.64 21.27
C ASP A 154 12.26 12.28 22.19
N PHE A 155 13.35 11.76 21.62
CA PHE A 155 14.45 11.15 22.38
C PHE A 155 15.81 11.76 21.99
N PRO A 156 16.07 13.04 22.33
CA PRO A 156 17.36 13.66 22.08
C PRO A 156 18.47 12.95 22.87
N GLY A 157 19.60 12.68 22.22
CA GLY A 157 20.75 12.02 22.84
C GLY A 157 20.61 10.50 22.98
N TYR A 158 19.60 9.88 22.38
CA TYR A 158 19.46 8.43 22.34
C TYR A 158 20.70 7.78 21.71
N LYS A 159 21.28 6.80 22.41
CA LYS A 159 22.49 6.12 21.93
C LYS A 159 22.13 5.04 20.93
N VAL A 160 22.43 5.29 19.65
CA VAL A 160 22.35 4.27 18.61
C VAL A 160 23.48 3.24 18.83
N TRP A 161 23.13 1.96 18.92
CA TRP A 161 24.10 0.89 19.08
C TRP A 161 24.74 0.51 17.74
N ALA A 162 26.01 0.09 17.75
CA ALA A 162 26.83 -0.14 16.54
C ALA A 162 26.17 -0.99 15.44
N LYS A 163 25.30 -1.95 15.80
CA LYS A 163 24.61 -2.79 14.80
C LYS A 163 23.58 -2.02 13.96
N ALA A 164 22.96 -0.98 14.51
CA ALA A 164 22.03 -0.13 13.77
C ALA A 164 22.75 0.93 12.92
N GLU A 165 24.01 1.28 13.27
CA GLU A 165 24.81 2.25 12.49
C GLU A 165 25.06 1.77 11.06
N GLY A 166 25.35 0.48 10.86
CA GLY A 166 25.53 -0.08 9.51
C GLY A 166 24.25 -0.01 8.65
N ASP A 167 23.09 -0.26 9.25
CA ASP A 167 21.80 -0.10 8.57
C ASP A 167 21.57 1.39 8.20
N ILE A 168 21.86 2.31 9.12
CA ILE A 168 21.75 3.77 8.87
C ILE A 168 22.68 4.21 7.75
N GLU A 169 23.93 3.75 7.75
CA GLU A 169 24.90 4.06 6.71
C GLU A 169 24.43 3.57 5.33
N ARG A 170 23.90 2.35 5.27
CA ARG A 170 23.36 1.80 4.01
C ARG A 170 22.15 2.60 3.52
N ILE A 171 21.21 2.94 4.40
CA ILE A 171 20.03 3.73 4.04
C ILE A 171 20.42 5.12 3.53
N THR A 172 21.29 5.82 4.25
CA THR A 172 21.74 7.15 3.83
C THR A 172 22.51 7.10 2.51
N THR A 173 23.22 6.01 2.23
CA THR A 173 23.87 5.77 0.93
C THR A 173 22.83 5.61 -0.17
N ILE A 174 21.80 4.79 0.04
CA ILE A 174 20.68 4.63 -0.91
C ILE A 174 20.05 6.00 -1.21
N TRP A 175 19.77 6.80 -0.19
CA TRP A 175 19.16 8.13 -0.37
C TRP A 175 20.06 9.06 -1.17
N ARG A 176 21.35 9.17 -0.82
CA ARG A 176 22.31 10.01 -1.56
C ARG A 176 22.41 9.58 -3.03
N ASP A 177 22.53 8.28 -3.29
CA ASP A 177 22.65 7.74 -4.64
C ASP A 177 21.40 8.06 -5.47
N CYS A 178 20.22 7.85 -4.90
CA CYS A 178 18.94 8.14 -5.55
C CYS A 178 18.76 9.63 -5.83
N LEU A 179 18.96 10.49 -4.84
CA LEU A 179 18.82 11.94 -4.97
C LEU A 179 19.83 12.52 -5.97
N SER A 180 21.07 12.03 -5.97
CA SER A 180 22.11 12.42 -6.92
C SER A 180 21.76 11.98 -8.35
N LYS A 181 21.32 10.73 -8.51
CA LYS A 181 21.05 10.12 -9.82
C LYS A 181 19.77 10.64 -10.49
N TYR A 182 18.73 10.90 -9.70
CA TYR A 182 17.40 11.28 -10.21
C TYR A 182 17.05 12.75 -9.97
N GLY A 183 17.93 13.52 -9.34
CA GLY A 183 17.82 14.98 -9.21
C GLY A 183 17.00 15.49 -8.02
N GLY A 184 16.29 14.61 -7.31
CA GLY A 184 15.48 15.00 -6.16
C GLY A 184 14.27 15.88 -6.50
N PRO A 185 13.54 16.39 -5.49
CA PRO A 185 13.84 16.29 -4.05
C PRO A 185 13.36 14.97 -3.41
N PHE A 186 12.66 14.12 -4.16
CA PHE A 186 12.27 12.77 -3.77
C PHE A 186 13.21 11.74 -4.39
N LEU A 187 13.19 10.50 -3.90
CA LEU A 187 14.19 9.49 -4.26
C LEU A 187 14.26 9.23 -5.78
N PHE A 188 13.15 9.36 -6.51
CA PHE A 188 13.12 9.15 -7.96
C PHE A 188 12.68 10.39 -8.76
N GLY A 189 12.92 11.59 -8.23
CA GLY A 189 12.75 12.84 -8.97
C GLY A 189 11.88 13.86 -8.24
N ASP A 190 11.07 14.59 -9.03
CA ASP A 190 10.33 15.78 -8.60
C ASP A 190 9.08 15.46 -7.77
N LYS A 191 8.55 14.23 -7.87
CA LYS A 191 7.34 13.77 -7.20
C LYS A 191 7.62 12.57 -6.29
N PRO A 192 6.89 12.46 -5.15
CA PRO A 192 7.00 11.29 -4.29
C PRO A 192 6.49 10.05 -5.00
N CYS A 193 7.14 8.91 -4.77
CA CYS A 193 6.76 7.62 -5.33
C CYS A 193 6.73 6.53 -4.25
N MET A 194 6.56 5.27 -4.66
CA MET A 194 6.52 4.12 -3.75
C MET A 194 7.77 4.04 -2.86
N ALA A 195 8.95 4.38 -3.37
CA ALA A 195 10.18 4.37 -2.58
C ALA A 195 10.12 5.37 -1.40
N ASP A 196 9.65 6.59 -1.66
CA ASP A 196 9.51 7.60 -0.60
C ASP A 196 8.55 7.12 0.49
N ALA A 197 7.44 6.47 0.11
CA ALA A 197 6.52 5.88 1.06
C ALA A 197 7.13 4.74 1.88
N MET A 198 7.97 3.90 1.27
CA MET A 198 8.67 2.81 1.96
C MET A 198 9.67 3.31 3.01
N TYR A 199 10.34 4.43 2.72
CA TYR A 199 11.35 5.06 3.58
C TYR A 199 10.78 6.14 4.52
N ALA A 200 9.54 6.58 4.36
CA ALA A 200 8.92 7.58 5.25
C ALA A 200 8.96 7.19 6.75
N PRO A 201 8.71 5.93 7.16
CA PRO A 201 8.90 5.54 8.56
C PRO A 201 10.35 5.57 9.04
N VAL A 202 11.34 5.56 8.15
CA VAL A 202 12.75 5.73 8.55
C VAL A 202 13.04 7.20 8.82
N VAL A 203 12.48 8.10 8.01
CA VAL A 203 12.55 9.55 8.25
C VAL A 203 11.99 9.88 9.64
N THR A 204 10.85 9.31 10.02
CA THR A 204 10.27 9.57 11.35
C THR A 204 11.18 9.07 12.47
N ARG A 205 11.75 7.86 12.34
CA ARG A 205 12.73 7.32 13.31
C ARG A 205 13.95 8.25 13.45
N PHE A 206 14.51 8.73 12.34
CA PHE A 206 15.67 9.63 12.40
C PHE A 206 15.37 10.92 13.16
N LEU A 207 14.15 11.44 13.05
CA LEU A 207 13.73 12.64 13.78
C LEU A 207 13.44 12.35 15.25
N THR A 208 12.65 11.32 15.54
CA THR A 208 12.30 10.90 16.91
C THR A 208 13.54 10.62 17.76
N TYR A 209 14.57 9.97 17.20
CA TYR A 209 15.80 9.61 17.92
C TYR A 209 16.98 10.53 17.64
N HIS A 210 16.77 11.65 16.94
CA HIS A 210 17.82 12.63 16.62
C HIS A 210 19.07 12.01 15.96
N VAL A 211 18.86 11.07 15.03
CA VAL A 211 19.95 10.40 14.30
C VAL A 211 20.70 11.44 13.46
N SER A 212 21.99 11.59 13.74
CA SER A 212 22.86 12.51 13.00
C SER A 212 23.08 12.00 11.58
N VAL A 213 22.69 12.81 10.60
CA VAL A 213 22.86 12.54 9.17
C VAL A 213 23.39 13.76 8.45
N ASP A 214 23.97 13.57 7.27
CA ASP A 214 24.48 14.68 6.46
C ASP A 214 23.37 15.62 5.96
N ARG A 215 23.77 16.74 5.35
CA ARG A 215 22.86 17.77 4.86
C ARG A 215 21.90 17.26 3.77
N VAL A 216 22.31 16.31 2.94
CA VAL A 216 21.49 15.76 1.84
C VAL A 216 20.36 14.91 2.44
N CYS A 217 20.70 13.99 3.33
CA CYS A 217 19.72 13.16 4.02
C CYS A 217 18.81 14.00 4.93
N SER A 218 19.34 15.00 5.63
CA SER A 218 18.54 15.92 6.43
C SER A 218 17.54 16.71 5.58
N ALA A 219 17.93 17.15 4.37
CA ALA A 219 17.02 17.82 3.45
C ALA A 219 15.90 16.90 2.95
N TYR A 220 16.23 15.64 2.64
CA TYR A 220 15.23 14.63 2.28
C TYR A 220 14.25 14.34 3.42
N CYS A 221 14.73 14.19 4.65
CA CYS A 221 13.85 14.05 5.83
C CYS A 221 12.87 15.23 5.94
N LYS A 222 13.35 16.46 5.77
CA LYS A 222 12.50 17.66 5.79
C LYS A 222 11.47 17.64 4.66
N GLN A 223 11.86 17.21 3.46
CA GLN A 223 10.97 17.12 2.31
C GLN A 223 9.82 16.13 2.56
N ILE A 224 10.12 14.94 3.07
CA ILE A 224 9.11 13.93 3.41
C ILE A 224 8.16 14.47 4.48
N MET A 225 8.67 15.06 5.56
CA MET A 225 7.81 15.60 6.63
C MET A 225 6.98 16.83 6.20
N ALA A 226 7.35 17.49 5.10
CA ALA A 226 6.58 18.59 4.55
C ALA A 226 5.35 18.12 3.75
N MET A 227 5.30 16.84 3.34
CA MET A 227 4.19 16.27 2.58
C MET A 227 2.85 16.41 3.33
N PRO A 228 1.76 16.80 2.65
CA PRO A 228 0.43 16.89 3.26
C PRO A 228 -0.01 15.57 3.92
N GLU A 229 0.24 14.44 3.27
CA GLU A 229 -0.12 13.11 3.73
C GLU A 229 0.63 12.75 5.02
N MET A 230 1.91 13.12 5.13
CA MET A 230 2.69 12.90 6.35
C MET A 230 2.16 13.75 7.51
N LYS A 231 1.77 15.00 7.25
CA LYS A 231 1.15 15.87 8.26
C LYS A 231 -0.19 15.32 8.72
N GLU A 232 -1.02 14.83 7.80
CA GLU A 232 -2.30 14.16 8.08
C GLU A 232 -2.07 12.94 8.99
N TRP A 233 -1.14 12.07 8.62
CA TRP A 233 -0.81 10.87 9.39
C TRP A 233 -0.35 11.19 10.81
N ILE A 234 0.59 12.13 10.97
CA ILE A 234 1.15 12.51 12.27
C ILE A 234 0.09 13.18 13.15
N ALA A 235 -0.78 14.01 12.57
CA ALA A 235 -1.87 14.63 13.32
C ALA A 235 -2.83 13.55 13.87
N ALA A 236 -3.16 12.55 13.06
CA ALA A 236 -4.00 11.43 13.51
C ALA A 236 -3.29 10.53 14.53
N ALA A 237 -1.99 10.25 14.36
CA ALA A 237 -1.19 9.47 15.31
C ALA A 237 -1.16 10.09 16.72
N ARG A 238 -1.15 11.43 16.81
CA ARG A 238 -1.19 12.15 18.09
C ARG A 238 -2.52 12.02 18.83
N LEU A 239 -3.60 11.68 18.13
CA LEU A 239 -4.93 11.49 18.70
C LEU A 239 -5.19 10.04 19.14
N GLU A 240 -4.36 9.07 18.75
CA GLU A 240 -4.48 7.70 19.24
C GLU A 240 -4.30 7.65 20.76
N HIS A 241 -5.01 6.79 21.47
CA HIS A 241 -4.77 6.61 22.90
C HIS A 241 -3.49 5.78 23.14
N GLU A 242 -2.82 6.01 24.27
CA GLU A 242 -1.64 5.23 24.67
C GLU A 242 -2.09 3.88 25.22
N ASP A 243 -2.37 2.94 24.33
CA ASP A 243 -2.93 1.63 24.71
C ASP A 243 -1.84 0.52 24.86
N ILE A 244 -0.56 0.87 24.77
CA ILE A 244 0.56 -0.09 24.81
C ILE A 244 1.59 0.35 25.85
N GLU A 245 1.28 0.12 27.13
CA GLU A 245 2.17 0.35 28.28
C GLU A 245 3.55 -0.35 28.11
N GLU A 246 3.59 -1.47 27.38
CA GLU A 246 4.82 -2.25 27.13
C GLU A 246 5.86 -1.54 26.25
N LEU A 247 5.49 -0.49 25.51
CA LEU A 247 6.43 0.32 24.73
C LEU A 247 6.98 1.52 25.50
N ASP A 248 6.36 1.87 26.63
CA ASP A 248 6.82 2.90 27.56
C ASP A 248 7.71 2.32 28.67
N MET A 249 7.65 1.01 28.88
CA MET A 249 8.52 0.30 29.81
C MET A 249 9.80 -0.19 29.12
N GLU A 250 10.89 0.55 29.37
CA GLU A 250 12.29 0.20 29.11
C GLU A 250 12.80 0.37 27.65
N PHE A 251 13.23 1.60 27.34
CA PHE A 251 14.28 1.89 26.34
C PHE A 251 15.31 2.88 26.92
#